data_AF-A2HN78-F1
#
_entry.id   AF-A2HN78-F1
#
_cell.length_a   1.000
_cell.length_b   1.000
_cell.length_c   1.000
_cell.angle_alpha   90.00
_cell.angle_beta   90.00
_cell.angle_gamma   90.00
#
_symmetry.space_group_name_H-M   'P 1'
#
loop_
_entity.id
_entity.type
_entity.pdbx_description
1 polymer ?
#
loop_
_entity_poly.entity_id
_entity_poly.type
_entity_poly.pdbx_seq_one_letter_code
_entity_poly.pdbx_strand_id
1 'polypeptide(L)'
;DSMHIFNEDIPKLAAEFKKRYGRELIGKNLGQFHSDFAEITPGKQSLAYKSIFCGKKTYIDLLTNDLNEVAFHCRMKGVKQDVIALTANEMFPEAIQCYYNEDKNIHIPVGTYDKDSEFSLMKLYKALHDGQEIAFDLCKSCQPCFAEKFNFSITTKTSFIRKLKF
;
A
#
# COMPACT_ATOMS: atom_id res chain seq x y z
N ASP A 1 6.18 -12.00 9.40
CA ASP A 1 6.46 -12.37 8.01
C ASP A 1 5.14 -12.42 7.27
N SER A 2 5.09 -12.05 5.99
CA SER A 2 3.83 -11.79 5.26
C SER A 2 3.84 -12.45 3.88
N MET A 3 2.68 -12.92 3.42
CA MET A 3 2.50 -13.57 2.11
C MET A 3 1.18 -13.18 1.46
N HIS A 4 1.17 -13.02 0.14
CA HIS A 4 -0.03 -12.86 -0.67
C HIS A 4 -0.52 -14.23 -1.12
N ILE A 5 -1.74 -14.60 -0.74
CA ILE A 5 -2.36 -15.89 -1.05
C ILE A 5 -3.81 -15.64 -1.48
N PHE A 6 -4.29 -16.42 -2.46
CA PHE A 6 -5.71 -16.41 -2.81
C PHE A 6 -6.57 -16.87 -1.64
N ASN A 7 -7.63 -16.12 -1.33
CA ASN A 7 -8.48 -16.40 -0.17
C ASN A 7 -9.05 -17.83 -0.16
N GLU A 8 -9.35 -18.38 -1.34
CA GLU A 8 -9.87 -19.74 -1.51
C GLU A 8 -8.86 -20.86 -1.17
N ASP A 9 -7.57 -20.56 -1.19
CA ASP A 9 -6.51 -21.53 -0.89
C ASP A 9 -6.09 -21.53 0.59
N ILE A 10 -6.48 -20.51 1.36
CA ILE A 10 -6.20 -20.42 2.80
C ILE A 10 -6.70 -21.66 3.56
N PRO A 11 -7.96 -22.15 3.35
CA PRO A 11 -8.43 -23.34 4.05
C PRO A 11 -7.63 -24.61 3.70
N LYS A 12 -7.22 -24.75 2.43
CA LYS A 12 -6.41 -25.90 1.97
C LYS A 12 -5.03 -25.88 2.65
N LEU A 13 -4.40 -24.70 2.69
CA LEU A 13 -3.10 -24.51 3.35
C LEU A 13 -3.20 -24.78 4.85
N ALA A 14 -4.25 -24.28 5.52
CA ALA A 14 -4.47 -24.51 6.95
C ALA A 14 -4.65 -26.01 7.26
N ALA A 15 -5.43 -26.73 6.45
CA ALA A 15 -5.64 -28.16 6.61
C ALA A 15 -4.34 -28.96 6.45
N GLU A 16 -3.55 -28.70 5.40
CA GLU A 16 -2.30 -29.42 5.17
C GLU A 16 -1.23 -29.05 6.21
N PHE A 17 -1.17 -27.79 6.67
CA PHE A 17 -0.29 -27.37 7.75
C PHE A 17 -0.62 -28.10 9.06
N LYS A 18 -1.91 -28.18 9.42
CA LYS A 18 -2.34 -28.93 10.61
C LYS A 18 -2.01 -30.42 10.50
N LYS A 19 -2.21 -31.02 9.34
CA LYS A 19 -1.87 -32.42 9.08
C LYS A 19 -0.37 -32.69 9.21
N ARG A 20 0.47 -31.81 8.66
CA ARG A 20 1.94 -31.99 8.64
C ARG A 20 2.61 -31.67 9.98
N TYR A 21 2.11 -30.66 10.70
CA TYR A 21 2.79 -30.11 11.87
C TYR A 21 1.99 -30.22 13.17
N GLY A 22 0.73 -30.66 13.14
CA GLY A 22 -0.13 -30.76 14.32
C GLY A 22 -0.47 -29.42 14.96
N ARG A 23 -0.33 -28.30 14.23
CA ARG A 23 -0.48 -26.93 14.73
C ARG A 23 -1.51 -26.16 13.90
N GLU A 24 -2.18 -25.20 14.53
CA GLU A 24 -3.11 -24.31 13.86
C GLU A 24 -2.35 -23.21 13.11
N LEU A 25 -2.56 -23.10 11.79
CA LEU A 25 -1.91 -22.07 10.96
C LEU A 25 -2.52 -20.69 11.18
N ILE A 26 -3.85 -20.60 11.31
CA ILE A 26 -4.58 -19.34 11.34
C ILE A 26 -4.90 -18.95 12.78
N GLY A 27 -4.63 -17.70 13.15
CA GLY A 27 -4.90 -17.16 14.48
C GLY A 27 -3.96 -16.01 14.85
N LYS A 28 -4.04 -15.59 16.11
CA LYS A 28 -3.30 -14.42 16.64
C LYS A 28 -2.12 -14.81 17.55
N ASN A 29 -1.91 -16.09 17.80
CA ASN A 29 -0.80 -16.55 18.64
C ASN A 29 0.53 -16.56 17.85
N LEU A 30 1.64 -16.64 18.58
CA LEU A 30 2.97 -16.72 17.98
C LEU A 30 3.09 -17.90 17.01
N GLY A 31 3.50 -17.62 15.78
CA GLY A 31 3.64 -18.61 14.72
C GLY A 31 2.35 -18.94 13.97
N GLN A 32 1.26 -18.22 14.24
CA GLN A 32 0.04 -18.23 13.45
C GLN A 32 -0.01 -17.01 12.51
N PHE A 33 -0.80 -17.13 11.45
CA PHE A 33 -1.05 -16.09 10.47
C PHE A 33 -2.47 -15.54 10.61
N HIS A 34 -2.62 -14.26 10.34
CA HIS A 34 -3.88 -13.58 10.12
C HIS A 34 -3.70 -12.62 8.95
N SER A 35 -4.79 -12.06 8.44
CA SER A 35 -4.68 -11.04 7.40
C SER A 35 -4.02 -9.78 7.97
N ASP A 36 -2.95 -9.33 7.31
CA ASP A 36 -2.25 -8.07 7.65
C ASP A 36 -2.96 -6.83 7.08
N PHE A 37 -3.96 -6.99 6.21
CA PHE A 37 -4.72 -5.87 5.66
C PHE A 37 -5.56 -5.17 6.75
N ALA A 38 -5.45 -3.85 6.80
CA ALA A 38 -6.24 -3.03 7.72
C ALA A 38 -7.73 -3.10 7.37
N GLU A 39 -8.57 -3.10 8.40
CA GLU A 39 -10.02 -3.02 8.25
C GLU A 39 -10.43 -1.62 7.77
N ILE A 40 -11.13 -1.54 6.64
CA ILE A 40 -11.69 -0.26 6.16
C ILE A 40 -12.71 0.25 7.17
N THR A 41 -13.64 -0.65 7.53
CA THR A 41 -14.65 -0.46 8.58
C THR A 41 -14.41 -1.47 9.70
N PRO A 42 -14.36 -1.03 10.98
CA PRO A 42 -14.09 -1.93 12.09
C PRO A 42 -15.01 -3.15 12.13
N GLY A 43 -14.42 -4.33 12.33
CA GLY A 43 -15.13 -5.61 12.36
C GLY A 43 -15.48 -6.19 10.98
N LYS A 44 -15.06 -5.54 9.89
CA LYS A 44 -15.21 -6.04 8.52
C LYS A 44 -13.85 -6.38 7.92
N GLN A 45 -13.67 -7.65 7.59
CA GLN A 45 -12.43 -8.15 6.98
C GLN A 45 -12.22 -7.53 5.59
N SER A 46 -11.06 -6.90 5.42
CA SER A 46 -10.62 -6.43 4.10
C SER A 46 -9.94 -7.57 3.33
N LEU A 47 -10.25 -7.68 2.03
CA LEU A 47 -9.62 -8.60 1.10
C LEU A 47 -9.11 -7.84 -0.12
N ALA A 48 -7.98 -8.27 -0.68
CA ALA A 48 -7.49 -7.73 -1.94
C ALA A 48 -8.36 -8.21 -3.10
N TYR A 49 -8.89 -7.26 -3.87
CA TYR A 49 -9.66 -7.52 -5.09
C TYR A 49 -8.77 -7.47 -6.34
N LYS A 50 -7.81 -6.54 -6.39
CA LYS A 50 -6.82 -6.40 -7.47
C LYS A 50 -5.47 -6.03 -6.87
N SER A 51 -4.38 -6.57 -7.41
CA SER A 51 -3.03 -6.26 -6.96
C SER A 51 -2.10 -6.04 -8.14
N ILE A 52 -1.14 -5.12 -8.00
CA ILE A 52 -0.05 -4.91 -8.97
C ILE A 52 1.28 -5.03 -8.22
N PHE A 53 2.15 -5.91 -8.69
CA PHE A 53 3.46 -6.16 -8.11
C PHE A 53 4.56 -5.67 -9.06
N CYS A 54 5.12 -4.48 -8.80
CA CYS A 54 6.22 -3.94 -9.62
C CYS A 54 7.56 -4.58 -9.29
N GLY A 55 7.77 -5.02 -8.04
CA GLY A 55 9.01 -5.66 -7.63
C GLY A 55 9.12 -5.90 -6.12
N LYS A 56 10.31 -6.28 -5.67
CA LYS A 56 10.55 -6.56 -4.25
C LYS A 56 10.25 -5.32 -3.40
N LYS A 57 9.29 -5.47 -2.48
CA LYS A 57 8.82 -4.40 -1.56
C LYS A 57 8.19 -3.20 -2.26
N THR A 58 7.69 -3.40 -3.49
CA THR A 58 6.92 -2.40 -4.23
C THR A 58 5.70 -3.05 -4.87
N TYR A 59 4.54 -2.83 -4.27
CA TYR A 59 3.25 -3.37 -4.72
C TYR A 59 2.09 -2.52 -4.20
N ILE A 60 0.92 -2.69 -4.81
CA ILE A 60 -0.35 -2.12 -4.37
C ILE A 60 -1.42 -3.21 -4.36
N ASP A 61 -2.26 -3.18 -3.34
CA ASP A 61 -3.47 -4.00 -3.22
C ASP A 61 -4.68 -3.07 -3.12
N LEU A 62 -5.63 -3.19 -4.05
CA LEU A 62 -6.96 -2.60 -3.95
C LEU A 62 -7.78 -3.50 -3.03
N LEU A 63 -8.14 -2.99 -1.87
CA LEU A 63 -8.89 -3.69 -0.84
C LEU A 63 -10.39 -3.42 -0.98
N THR A 64 -11.19 -4.43 -0.70
CA THR A 64 -12.64 -4.31 -0.53
C THR A 64 -13.14 -5.17 0.62
N ASN A 65 -14.35 -4.90 1.07
CA ASN A 65 -15.06 -5.65 2.10
C ASN A 65 -16.48 -6.03 1.64
N ASP A 66 -17.24 -6.64 2.53
CA ASP A 66 -18.63 -7.03 2.31
C ASP A 66 -19.60 -5.85 2.13
N LEU A 67 -19.17 -4.62 2.44
CA LEU A 67 -19.91 -3.37 2.20
C LEU A 67 -19.55 -2.72 0.85
N ASN A 68 -18.69 -3.35 0.04
CA ASN A 68 -18.11 -2.81 -1.19
C ASN A 68 -17.35 -1.48 -1.02
N GLU A 69 -16.86 -1.22 0.20
CA GLU A 69 -15.96 -0.09 0.42
C GLU A 69 -14.61 -0.35 -0.27
N VAL A 70 -13.89 0.70 -0.60
CA VAL A 70 -12.61 0.62 -1.32
C VAL A 70 -11.54 1.36 -0.53
N ALA A 71 -10.39 0.71 -0.38
CA ALA A 71 -9.17 1.33 0.12
C ALA A 71 -7.97 0.71 -0.58
N PHE A 72 -6.78 1.29 -0.38
CA PHE A 72 -5.55 0.73 -0.93
C PHE A 72 -4.54 0.47 0.17
N HIS A 73 -3.93 -0.71 0.11
CA HIS A 73 -2.72 -1.02 0.84
C HIS A 73 -1.55 -0.91 -0.13
N CYS A 74 -0.76 0.15 0.02
CA CYS A 74 0.41 0.40 -0.82
C CYS A 74 1.69 0.10 -0.06
N ARG A 75 2.68 -0.44 -0.77
CA ARG A 75 4.06 -0.52 -0.28
C ARG A 75 5.01 -0.05 -1.37
N MET A 76 5.94 0.81 -0.99
CA MET A 76 7.04 1.25 -1.86
C MET A 76 8.25 1.61 -0.99
N LYS A 77 9.17 0.67 -0.81
CA LYS A 77 10.31 0.91 0.10
C LYS A 77 11.15 2.11 -0.36
N GLY A 78 11.27 3.10 0.54
CA GLY A 78 12.07 4.30 0.31
C GLY A 78 11.27 5.50 -0.20
N VAL A 79 9.95 5.36 -0.36
CA VAL A 79 9.02 6.46 -0.61
C VAL A 79 8.00 6.51 0.53
N LYS A 80 7.68 7.72 1.00
CA LYS A 80 6.70 7.92 2.07
C LYS A 80 5.28 7.73 1.53
N GLN A 81 4.37 7.18 2.34
CA GLN A 81 3.02 6.79 1.88
C GLN A 81 2.17 7.95 1.38
N ASP A 82 2.26 9.10 2.04
CA ASP A 82 1.62 10.35 1.62
C ASP A 82 2.17 10.86 0.28
N VAL A 83 3.49 10.80 0.08
CA VAL A 83 4.14 11.20 -1.18
C VAL A 83 3.70 10.33 -2.35
N ILE A 84 3.45 9.04 -2.14
CA ILE A 84 2.89 8.16 -3.18
C ILE A 84 1.52 8.70 -3.63
N ALA A 85 0.65 9.05 -2.68
CA ALA A 85 -0.68 9.58 -2.96
C ALA A 85 -0.62 10.94 -3.68
N LEU A 86 0.22 11.85 -3.19
CA LEU A 86 0.42 13.17 -3.80
C LEU A 86 0.94 13.04 -5.24
N THR A 87 1.97 12.22 -5.45
CA THR A 87 2.55 11.99 -6.78
C THR A 87 1.54 11.37 -7.73
N ALA A 88 0.76 10.39 -7.26
CA ALA A 88 -0.31 9.78 -8.05
C ALA A 88 -1.37 10.81 -8.48
N ASN A 89 -1.86 11.63 -7.55
CA ASN A 89 -2.89 12.63 -7.83
C ASN A 89 -2.39 13.74 -8.76
N GLU A 90 -1.11 14.13 -8.65
CA GLU A 90 -0.49 15.11 -9.54
C GLU A 90 -0.30 14.56 -10.97
N MET A 91 0.08 13.29 -11.11
CA MET A 91 0.30 12.65 -12.41
C MET A 91 -1.00 12.29 -13.13
N PHE A 92 -2.04 11.95 -12.39
CA PHE A 92 -3.33 11.49 -12.92
C PHE A 92 -4.48 12.28 -12.29
N PRO A 93 -4.59 13.60 -12.57
CA PRO A 93 -5.59 14.46 -11.96
C PRO A 93 -7.03 14.13 -12.40
N GLU A 94 -7.20 13.45 -13.53
CA GLU A 94 -8.49 13.00 -14.05
C GLU A 94 -9.02 11.73 -13.38
N ALA A 95 -8.14 10.97 -12.71
CA ALA A 95 -8.50 9.77 -11.97
C ALA A 95 -9.01 10.10 -10.57
N ILE A 96 -9.69 9.15 -9.94
CA ILE A 96 -10.19 9.29 -8.58
C ILE A 96 -8.99 9.41 -7.64
N GLN A 97 -8.91 10.55 -6.98
CA GLN A 97 -7.81 10.90 -6.10
C GLN A 97 -7.90 10.14 -4.79
N CYS A 98 -6.74 9.81 -4.23
CA CYS A 98 -6.64 9.14 -2.93
C CYS A 98 -5.80 9.98 -1.97
N TYR A 99 -6.12 9.93 -0.69
CA TYR A 99 -5.26 10.47 0.37
C TYR A 99 -4.78 9.34 1.28
N TYR A 100 -3.63 9.54 1.92
CA TYR A 100 -3.11 8.59 2.90
C TYR A 100 -3.72 8.87 4.29
N ASN A 101 -4.30 7.86 4.91
CA ASN A 101 -4.77 7.90 6.28
C ASN A 101 -3.71 7.25 7.19
N GLU A 102 -3.02 8.07 7.99
CA GLU A 102 -1.91 7.62 8.84
C GLU A 102 -2.38 6.66 9.95
N ASP A 103 -3.55 6.91 10.55
CA ASP A 103 -4.08 6.13 11.67
C ASP A 103 -4.40 4.69 11.26
N LYS A 104 -4.95 4.51 10.06
CA LYS A 104 -5.30 3.20 9.51
C LYS A 104 -4.19 2.60 8.63
N ASN A 105 -3.16 3.37 8.30
CA ASN A 105 -2.08 2.98 7.38
C ASN A 105 -2.60 2.43 6.03
N ILE A 106 -3.58 3.13 5.45
CA ILE A 106 -4.19 2.82 4.14
C ILE A 106 -4.45 4.10 3.37
N HIS A 107 -4.61 3.99 2.05
CA HIS A 107 -5.07 5.09 1.22
C HIS A 107 -6.56 4.99 0.96
N ILE A 108 -7.24 6.13 1.05
CA ILE A 108 -8.69 6.22 0.93
C ILE A 108 -9.02 7.10 -0.29
N PRO A 109 -9.83 6.60 -1.24
CA PRO A 109 -10.30 7.40 -2.36
C PRO A 109 -11.29 8.49 -1.93
N VAL A 110 -11.30 9.60 -2.65
CA VAL A 110 -12.14 10.77 -2.39
C VAL A 110 -13.24 10.88 -3.45
N GLY A 111 -14.44 11.29 -3.03
CA GLY A 111 -15.57 11.51 -3.92
C GLY A 111 -16.44 10.26 -4.10
N THR A 112 -17.11 10.17 -5.24
CA THR A 112 -17.97 9.02 -5.59
C THR A 112 -17.18 8.07 -6.49
N TYR A 113 -17.19 6.79 -6.14
CA TYR A 113 -16.44 5.75 -6.82
C TYR A 113 -17.12 4.39 -6.68
N ASP A 114 -16.74 3.47 -7.55
CA ASP A 114 -16.96 2.03 -7.39
C ASP A 114 -15.60 1.30 -7.39
N LYS A 115 -15.60 0.00 -7.10
CA LYS A 115 -14.38 -0.83 -7.07
C LYS A 115 -13.68 -0.99 -8.42
N ASP A 116 -14.35 -0.67 -9.52
CA ASP A 116 -13.85 -0.83 -10.89
C ASP A 116 -13.48 0.53 -11.53
N SER A 117 -13.61 1.62 -10.78
CA SER A 117 -13.27 2.97 -11.18
C SER A 117 -11.76 3.15 -11.40
N GLU A 118 -11.40 4.19 -12.14
CA GLU A 118 -10.00 4.54 -12.36
C GLU A 118 -9.44 5.36 -11.19
N PHE A 119 -8.54 4.76 -10.41
CA PHE A 119 -7.89 5.42 -9.27
C PHE A 119 -6.49 5.90 -9.64
N SER A 120 -6.12 7.09 -9.14
CA SER A 120 -4.80 7.69 -9.39
C SER A 120 -3.66 6.75 -8.94
N LEU A 121 -3.80 6.12 -7.78
CA LEU A 121 -2.83 5.15 -7.24
C LEU A 121 -2.66 3.91 -8.13
N MET A 122 -3.77 3.35 -8.63
CA MET A 122 -3.71 2.19 -9.52
C MET A 122 -3.04 2.54 -10.84
N LYS A 123 -3.32 3.73 -11.40
CA LYS A 123 -2.63 4.23 -12.60
C LYS A 123 -1.14 4.43 -12.37
N LEU A 124 -0.74 5.00 -11.22
CA LEU A 124 0.66 5.17 -10.83
C LEU A 124 1.42 3.82 -10.81
N TYR A 125 0.87 2.82 -10.12
CA TYR A 125 1.50 1.51 -10.03
C TYR A 125 1.48 0.76 -11.35
N LYS A 126 0.45 0.92 -12.17
CA LYS A 126 0.41 0.41 -13.54
C LYS A 126 1.53 1.01 -14.39
N ALA A 127 1.70 2.34 -14.36
CA ALA A 127 2.78 3.01 -15.07
C ALA A 127 4.18 2.49 -14.65
N LEU A 128 4.40 2.31 -13.34
CA LEU A 128 5.63 1.71 -12.82
C LEU A 128 5.84 0.27 -13.29
N HIS A 129 4.78 -0.55 -13.26
CA HIS A 129 4.80 -1.92 -13.72
C HIS A 129 5.08 -2.02 -15.23
N ASP A 130 4.57 -1.08 -16.00
CA ASP A 130 4.78 -0.99 -17.46
C ASP A 130 6.16 -0.39 -17.82
N GLY A 131 7.02 -0.14 -16.81
CA GLY A 131 8.43 0.25 -16.97
C GLY A 131 8.67 1.76 -17.05
N GLN A 132 7.67 2.59 -16.74
CA GLN A 132 7.85 4.04 -16.67
C GLN A 132 8.73 4.43 -15.48
N GLU A 133 9.72 5.30 -15.71
CA GLU A 133 10.48 5.93 -14.63
C GLU A 133 9.65 7.06 -14.01
N ILE A 134 9.49 7.02 -12.68
CA ILE A 134 8.73 8.03 -11.93
C ILE A 134 9.62 8.64 -10.84
N ALA A 135 9.54 9.96 -10.70
CA ALA A 135 10.24 10.74 -9.69
C ALA A 135 9.31 11.07 -8.52
N PHE A 136 9.74 10.76 -7.30
CA PHE A 136 9.04 11.06 -6.06
C PHE A 136 9.83 12.09 -5.26
N ASP A 137 9.25 13.26 -4.99
CA ASP A 137 9.88 14.24 -4.11
C ASP A 137 9.47 14.00 -2.65
N LEU A 138 10.39 13.46 -1.86
CA LEU A 138 10.16 13.08 -0.47
C LEU A 138 9.99 14.29 0.47
N CYS A 139 10.29 15.51 -0.01
CA CYS A 139 10.03 16.75 0.72
C CYS A 139 8.59 17.26 0.57
N LYS A 140 7.79 16.70 -0.35
CA LYS A 140 6.34 17.00 -0.46
C LYS A 140 5.49 16.39 0.66
N SER A 141 6.08 15.52 1.47
CA SER A 141 5.41 14.90 2.60
C SER A 141 4.95 15.93 3.63
N CYS A 142 3.92 15.58 4.41
CA CYS A 142 3.51 16.35 5.58
C CYS A 142 4.66 16.51 6.61
N GLN A 143 5.62 15.58 6.62
CA GLN A 143 6.76 15.61 7.54
C GLN A 143 7.98 16.30 6.92
N PRO A 144 8.56 17.32 7.59
CA PRO A 144 9.72 18.04 7.09
C PRO A 144 10.94 17.14 6.94
N CYS A 145 11.81 17.45 5.98
CA CYS A 145 13.08 16.77 5.76
C CYS A 145 14.24 17.67 6.16
N PHE A 146 15.19 17.16 6.93
CA PHE A 146 16.32 17.92 7.45
C PHE A 146 17.65 17.45 6.86
N ALA A 147 18.62 18.36 6.81
CA ALA A 147 20.01 18.10 6.51
C ALA A 147 20.88 18.66 7.64
N GLU A 148 21.60 17.77 8.31
CA GLU A 148 22.64 18.13 9.26
C GLU A 148 23.93 18.43 8.49
N LYS A 149 24.51 19.61 8.74
CA LYS A 149 25.78 20.04 8.16
C LYS A 149 26.94 19.71 9.09
N PHE A 150 28.15 19.62 8.56
CA PHE A 150 29.37 19.33 9.33
C PHE A 150 29.65 20.35 10.46
N ASN A 151 29.12 21.56 10.34
CA ASN A 151 29.19 22.60 11.37
C ASN A 151 28.06 22.49 12.41
N PHE A 152 27.40 21.33 12.54
CA PHE A 152 26.27 21.07 13.43
C PHE A 152 25.02 21.94 13.21
N SER A 153 24.95 22.68 12.09
CA SER A 153 23.73 23.41 11.73
C SER A 153 22.72 22.48 11.05
N ILE A 154 21.45 22.66 11.37
CA ILE A 154 20.33 21.94 10.77
C ILE A 154 19.67 22.86 9.76
N THR A 155 19.48 22.36 8.54
CA THR A 155 18.73 23.07 7.50
C THR A 155 17.58 22.22 6.97
N THR A 156 16.45 22.83 6.66
CA THR A 156 15.32 22.14 6.02
C THR A 156 15.63 21.94 4.54
N LYS A 157 15.50 20.71 4.06
CA LYS A 157 15.59 20.39 2.64
C LYS A 157 14.30 20.83 1.94
N THR A 158 14.44 21.51 0.81
CA THR A 158 13.32 21.94 -0.03
C THR A 158 12.94 20.91 -1.09
N SER A 159 13.86 20.01 -1.45
CA SER A 159 13.59 18.91 -2.38
C SER A 159 14.48 17.71 -2.06
N PHE A 160 13.93 16.51 -2.21
CA PHE A 160 14.67 15.26 -2.13
C PHE A 160 14.05 14.21 -3.04
N ILE A 161 14.52 14.19 -4.29
CA ILE A 161 13.92 13.37 -5.34
C ILE A 161 14.49 11.95 -5.31
N ARG A 162 13.59 10.96 -5.31
CA ARG A 162 13.88 9.55 -5.53
C ARG A 162 13.23 9.09 -6.83
N LYS A 163 14.03 8.63 -7.78
CA LYS A 163 13.53 8.05 -9.03
C LYS A 163 13.42 6.55 -8.90
N LEU A 164 12.34 5.96 -9.41
CA LEU A 164 12.11 4.53 -9.43
C LEU A 164 11.71 4.09 -10.84
N LYS A 165 12.22 2.92 -11.24
CA LYS A 165 11.91 2.19 -12.46
C LYS A 165 12.06 0.70 -12.15
N PHE A 166 11.23 -0.15 -12.74
CA PHE A 166 11.23 -1.60 -12.56
C PHE A 166 11.47 -2.31 -13.88
#